data_AF-A0A242B0G3-F1
#
_entry.id   AF-A0A242B0G3-F1
#
_cell.length_a   1.000
_cell.length_b   1.000
_cell.length_c   1.000
_cell.angle_alpha   90.00
_cell.angle_beta   90.00
_cell.angle_gamma   90.00
#
_symmetry.space_group_name_H-M   'P 1'
#
loop_
_entity.id
_entity.type
_entity.pdbx_description
1 polymer ?
#
loop_
_entity_poly.entity_id
_entity_poly.type
_entity_poly.pdbx_seq_one_letter_code
_entity_poly.pdbx_strand_id
1 'polypeptide(L)'
;MIDAKIHQLIDIVENRQLDPLRDYFLRYPRKVREQVRLVVSDFYTPYRTLVKECFPNARIVADRFYISQHVGRAFTNHRIQVMKTFKKGDRRSKHLKKYWRLLQKNAWELKGQHRYWRPSFRDHLTEAEIVDRLLSYDDSLKRGYEVYQDFLSAIRRQDVPEFVVLLKEDYKELPEHYQPVFTTFKKTKNTTQLTKVRTTARLDKIAV
;
A
#
# COMPACT_ATOMS: atom_id res chain seq x y z
N MET A 1 4.22 0.06 19.50
CA MET A 1 5.27 1.06 19.23
C MET A 1 6.60 0.35 19.03
N ILE A 2 7.34 0.70 17.98
CA ILE A 2 8.64 0.08 17.64
C ILE A 2 9.68 1.19 17.47
N ASP A 3 10.91 0.95 17.92
CA ASP A 3 12.04 1.81 17.62
C ASP A 3 12.46 1.65 16.15
N ALA A 4 12.44 2.74 15.40
CA ALA A 4 12.69 2.71 13.97
C ALA A 4 14.15 2.43 13.56
N LYS A 5 15.11 2.46 14.48
CA LYS A 5 16.53 2.17 14.23
C LYS A 5 16.92 0.75 14.62
N ILE A 6 16.58 0.36 15.84
CA ILE A 6 17.00 -0.94 16.39
C ILE A 6 15.93 -2.02 16.19
N HIS A 7 14.77 -1.66 15.62
CA HIS A 7 13.64 -2.56 15.34
C HIS A 7 13.13 -3.30 16.58
N GLN A 8 13.29 -2.70 17.77
CA GLN A 8 12.81 -3.26 19.03
C GLN A 8 11.41 -2.78 19.35
N LEU A 9 10.62 -3.68 19.92
CA LEU A 9 9.33 -3.35 20.50
C LEU A 9 9.55 -2.43 21.71
N ILE A 10 8.98 -1.23 21.66
CA ILE A 10 9.02 -0.26 22.77
C ILE A 10 7.86 -0.53 23.72
N ASP A 11 6.64 -0.63 23.17
CA ASP A 11 5.43 -0.85 23.97
C ASP A 11 4.29 -1.40 23.10
N ILE A 12 3.30 -2.03 23.73
CA ILE A 12 2.05 -2.47 23.12
C ILE A 12 0.91 -1.71 23.79
N VAL A 13 0.20 -0.90 22.99
CA VAL A 13 -1.02 -0.23 23.47
C VAL A 13 -2.15 -1.24 23.52
N GLU A 14 -2.90 -1.24 24.62
CA GLU A 14 -3.96 -2.22 24.91
C GLU A 14 -5.05 -2.28 23.83
N ASN A 15 -5.44 -1.13 23.28
CA ASN A 15 -6.34 -1.06 22.15
C ASN A 15 -6.10 0.19 21.28
N ARG A 16 -6.74 0.23 20.11
CA ARG A 16 -6.61 1.30 19.12
C ARG A 16 -7.69 2.38 19.22
N GLN A 17 -8.55 2.35 20.24
CA GLN A 17 -9.57 3.37 20.45
C GLN A 17 -8.90 4.70 20.79
N LEU A 18 -9.58 5.81 20.47
CA LEU A 18 -8.96 7.13 20.55
C LEU A 18 -8.66 7.56 21.98
N ASP A 19 -9.59 7.37 22.91
CA ASP A 19 -9.42 7.84 24.30
C ASP A 19 -8.30 7.08 25.03
N PRO A 20 -8.24 5.73 25.00
CA PRO A 20 -7.12 4.99 25.60
C PRO A 20 -5.76 5.35 24.98
N LEU A 21 -5.72 5.57 23.66
CA LEU A 21 -4.49 5.96 22.95
C LEU A 21 -4.07 7.40 23.31
N ARG A 22 -5.04 8.30 23.51
CA ARG A 22 -4.82 9.67 23.99
C ARG A 22 -4.22 9.67 25.38
N ASP A 23 -4.86 8.96 26.30
CA ASP A 23 -4.40 8.85 27.68
C ASP A 23 -3.00 8.25 27.73
N TYR A 24 -2.77 7.18 26.95
CA TYR A 24 -1.46 6.57 26.80
C TYR A 24 -0.38 7.61 26.46
N PHE A 25 -0.60 8.45 25.44
CA PHE A 25 0.37 9.45 25.01
C PHE A 25 0.50 10.62 25.99
N LEU A 26 -0.60 11.04 26.62
CA LEU A 26 -0.58 12.17 27.56
C LEU A 26 0.18 11.87 28.86
N ARG A 27 0.47 10.60 29.17
CA ARG A 27 1.38 10.21 30.27
C ARG A 27 2.80 10.73 30.08
N TYR A 28 3.24 10.95 28.83
CA TYR A 28 4.56 11.51 28.56
C TYR A 28 4.56 13.04 28.78
N PRO A 29 5.59 13.60 29.45
CA PRO A 29 5.71 15.03 29.65
C PRO A 29 5.67 15.79 28.33
N ARG A 30 5.02 16.96 28.34
CA ARG A 30 4.86 17.81 27.14
C ARG A 30 6.18 18.11 26.44
N LYS A 31 7.25 18.39 27.21
CA LYS A 31 8.60 18.64 26.68
C LYS A 31 9.13 17.48 25.83
N VAL A 32 8.77 16.23 26.14
CA VAL A 32 9.15 15.05 25.34
C VAL A 32 8.28 14.97 24.08
N ARG A 33 6.97 15.17 24.23
CA ARG A 33 6.03 15.12 23.11
C ARG A 33 6.29 16.20 22.05
N GLU A 34 6.74 17.38 22.46
CA GLU A 34 7.15 18.47 21.57
C GLU A 34 8.43 18.15 20.77
N GLN A 35 9.22 17.15 21.16
CA GLN A 35 10.40 16.72 20.41
C GLN A 35 10.07 15.75 19.27
N VAL A 36 8.86 15.17 19.26
CA VAL A 36 8.40 14.30 18.18
C VAL A 36 8.24 15.14 16.92
N ARG A 37 9.03 14.83 15.88
CA ARG A 37 8.98 15.56 14.61
C ARG A 37 8.15 14.86 13.54
N LEU A 38 7.97 13.54 13.62
CA LEU A 38 7.27 12.75 12.62
C LEU A 38 6.41 11.69 13.29
N VAL A 39 5.14 11.62 12.87
CA VAL A 39 4.25 10.51 13.18
C VAL A 39 3.81 9.90 11.86
N VAL A 40 3.99 8.58 11.74
CA VAL A 40 3.48 7.83 10.60
C VAL A 40 2.13 7.27 11.02
N SER A 41 1.09 7.55 10.24
CA SER A 41 -0.27 7.09 10.51
C SER A 41 -0.96 6.74 9.20
N ASP A 42 -1.98 5.91 9.31
CA ASP A 42 -2.91 5.63 8.23
C ASP A 42 -3.78 6.87 7.87
N PHE A 43 -4.77 6.65 6.99
CA PHE A 43 -5.67 7.70 6.53
C PHE A 43 -6.89 7.95 7.43
N TYR A 44 -6.92 7.39 8.64
CA TYR A 44 -8.02 7.62 9.57
C TYR A 44 -7.97 9.01 10.19
N THR A 45 -8.95 9.85 9.85
CA THR A 45 -9.01 11.27 10.27
C THR A 45 -8.89 11.47 11.78
N PRO A 46 -9.54 10.67 12.65
CA PRO A 46 -9.46 10.89 14.10
C PRO A 46 -8.05 10.75 14.69
N TYR A 47 -7.19 9.89 14.13
CA TYR A 47 -5.79 9.83 14.54
C TYR A 47 -5.05 11.13 14.24
N ARG A 48 -5.44 11.89 13.22
CA ARG A 48 -4.80 13.17 12.92
C ARG A 48 -5.09 14.22 13.98
N THR A 49 -6.34 14.27 14.45
CA THR A 49 -6.72 15.17 15.55
C THR A 49 -5.93 14.81 16.81
N LEU A 50 -5.89 13.51 17.11
CA LEU A 50 -5.13 12.98 18.24
C LEU A 50 -3.63 13.35 18.17
N VAL A 51 -3.01 13.13 17.01
CA VAL A 51 -1.58 13.42 16.82
C VAL A 51 -1.28 14.90 16.97
N LYS A 52 -2.12 15.79 16.44
CA LYS A 52 -1.95 17.24 16.62
C LYS A 52 -2.06 17.67 18.09
N GLU A 53 -2.94 17.01 18.84
CA GLU A 53 -3.11 17.26 20.26
C GLU A 53 -1.94 16.75 21.09
N CYS A 54 -1.55 15.49 20.87
CA CYS A 54 -0.49 14.84 21.64
C CYS A 54 0.90 15.37 21.23
N PHE A 55 1.14 15.66 19.95
CA PHE A 55 2.45 15.97 19.37
C PHE A 55 2.39 17.23 18.51
N PRO A 56 2.34 18.43 19.13
CA PRO A 56 2.04 19.68 18.41
C PRO A 56 3.08 20.06 17.33
N ASN A 57 4.33 19.63 17.49
CA ASN A 57 5.42 19.89 16.55
C ASN A 57 5.60 18.77 15.49
N ALA A 58 4.83 17.69 15.60
CA ALA A 58 4.99 16.56 14.72
C ALA A 58 4.31 16.79 13.37
N ARG A 59 5.01 16.42 12.31
CA ARG A 59 4.43 16.29 10.97
C ARG A 59 3.86 14.89 10.79
N ILE A 60 2.61 14.82 10.37
CA ILE A 60 1.97 13.56 10.01
C ILE A 60 2.48 13.15 8.63
N VAL A 61 2.86 11.88 8.50
CA VAL A 61 3.27 11.24 7.25
C VAL A 61 2.36 10.04 6.99
N ALA A 62 1.97 9.87 5.72
CA ALA A 62 1.18 8.74 5.29
C ALA A 62 1.93 7.41 5.47
N ASP A 63 1.26 6.42 6.05
CA ASP A 63 1.78 5.05 6.09
C ASP A 63 1.79 4.44 4.68
N ARG A 64 2.99 4.05 4.24
CA ARG A 64 3.23 3.42 2.94
C ARG A 64 2.65 2.01 2.89
N PHE A 65 2.63 1.28 4.00
CA PHE A 65 2.07 -0.06 4.04
C PHE A 65 0.56 -0.02 3.86
N TYR A 66 -0.11 0.91 4.54
CA TYR A 66 -1.53 1.18 4.32
C TYR A 66 -1.84 1.45 2.83
N ILE A 67 -1.10 2.34 2.19
CA ILE A 67 -1.29 2.64 0.76
C ILE A 67 -1.13 1.38 -0.09
N SER A 68 0.02 0.69 0.01
CA SER A 68 0.30 -0.52 -0.76
C SER A 68 -0.77 -1.61 -0.54
N GLN A 69 -1.24 -1.77 0.70
CA GLN A 69 -2.27 -2.73 1.05
C GLN A 69 -3.60 -2.38 0.37
N HIS A 70 -4.00 -1.11 0.39
CA HIS A 70 -5.26 -0.66 -0.19
C HIS A 70 -5.29 -0.80 -1.71
N VAL A 71 -4.21 -0.40 -2.41
CA VAL A 71 -4.11 -0.60 -3.87
C VAL A 71 -4.07 -2.09 -4.21
N GLY A 72 -3.29 -2.89 -3.47
CA GLY A 72 -3.22 -4.34 -3.67
C GLY A 72 -4.57 -5.05 -3.46
N ARG A 73 -5.37 -4.61 -2.48
CA ARG A 73 -6.74 -5.12 -2.26
C ARG A 73 -7.66 -4.74 -3.43
N ALA A 74 -7.60 -3.50 -3.92
CA ALA A 74 -8.39 -3.07 -5.07
C ALA A 74 -8.07 -3.92 -6.32
N PHE A 75 -6.79 -4.19 -6.57
CA PHE A 75 -6.36 -5.07 -7.67
C PHE A 75 -6.75 -6.53 -7.47
N THR A 76 -6.66 -7.04 -6.24
CA THR A 76 -7.13 -8.40 -5.91
C THR A 76 -8.62 -8.57 -6.19
N ASN A 77 -9.43 -7.57 -5.84
CA ASN A 77 -10.87 -7.55 -6.10
C ASN A 77 -11.15 -7.48 -7.60
N HIS A 78 -10.39 -6.67 -8.35
CA HIS A 78 -10.49 -6.60 -9.81
C HIS A 78 -10.24 -7.97 -10.45
N ARG A 79 -9.15 -8.64 -10.09
CA ARG A 79 -8.87 -10.01 -10.55
C ARG A 79 -10.01 -10.96 -10.23
N ILE A 80 -10.60 -10.89 -9.05
CA ILE A 80 -11.74 -11.75 -8.66
C ILE A 80 -12.99 -11.44 -9.49
N GLN A 81 -13.27 -10.17 -9.80
CA GLN A 81 -14.38 -9.80 -10.69
C GLN A 81 -14.18 -10.38 -12.08
N VAL A 82 -13.01 -10.19 -12.68
CA VAL A 82 -12.67 -10.77 -14.00
C VAL A 82 -12.74 -12.31 -13.95
N MET A 83 -12.28 -12.94 -12.88
CA MET A 83 -12.44 -14.39 -12.72
C MET A 83 -13.89 -14.87 -12.73
N LYS A 84 -14.84 -14.04 -12.27
CA LYS A 84 -16.28 -14.34 -12.20
C LYS A 84 -17.01 -14.10 -13.52
N THR A 85 -16.43 -13.33 -14.46
CA THR A 85 -17.02 -13.14 -15.81
C THR A 85 -16.82 -14.36 -16.70
N PHE A 86 -15.80 -15.19 -16.42
CA PHE A 86 -15.55 -16.42 -17.16
C PHE A 86 -16.56 -17.52 -16.83
N LYS A 87 -16.85 -18.36 -17.83
CA LYS A 87 -17.72 -19.54 -17.66
C LYS A 87 -17.14 -20.52 -16.63
N LYS A 88 -18.02 -21.23 -15.91
CA LYS A 88 -17.61 -22.28 -14.97
C LYS A 88 -16.72 -23.31 -15.69
N GLY A 89 -15.55 -23.58 -15.11
CA GLY A 89 -14.58 -24.54 -15.67
C GLY A 89 -13.52 -23.95 -16.61
N ASP A 90 -13.64 -22.67 -17.00
CA ASP A 90 -12.68 -21.97 -17.84
C ASP A 90 -11.26 -22.01 -17.21
N ARG A 91 -10.28 -22.37 -18.04
CA ARG A 91 -8.87 -22.44 -17.63
C ARG A 91 -8.32 -21.07 -17.22
N ARG A 92 -8.78 -19.98 -17.83
CA ARG A 92 -8.36 -18.60 -17.51
C ARG A 92 -8.64 -18.26 -16.05
N SER A 93 -9.85 -18.56 -15.57
CA SER A 93 -10.23 -18.37 -14.16
C SER A 93 -9.35 -19.21 -13.22
N LYS A 94 -9.04 -20.46 -13.59
CA LYS A 94 -8.13 -21.33 -12.83
C LYS A 94 -6.69 -20.81 -12.80
N HIS A 95 -6.20 -20.26 -13.91
CA HIS A 95 -4.87 -19.65 -13.99
C HIS A 95 -4.78 -18.40 -13.11
N LEU A 96 -5.73 -17.47 -13.22
CA LEU A 96 -5.81 -16.30 -12.35
C LEU A 96 -5.93 -16.68 -10.87
N LYS A 97 -6.64 -17.77 -10.55
CA LYS A 97 -6.72 -18.29 -9.18
C LYS A 97 -5.39 -18.88 -8.72
N LYS A 98 -4.72 -19.68 -9.54
CA LYS A 98 -3.51 -20.43 -9.18
C LYS A 98 -2.29 -19.52 -9.02
N TYR A 99 -2.12 -18.57 -9.95
CA TYR A 99 -0.92 -17.74 -10.06
C TYR A 99 -1.09 -16.32 -9.48
N TRP A 100 -2.12 -16.11 -8.66
CA TRP A 100 -2.46 -14.81 -8.08
C TRP A 100 -1.34 -14.13 -7.32
N ARG A 101 -0.43 -14.90 -6.69
CA ARG A 101 0.72 -14.36 -5.97
C ARG A 101 1.74 -13.69 -6.91
N LEU A 102 1.84 -14.15 -8.16
CA LEU A 102 2.71 -13.51 -9.15
C LEU A 102 2.16 -12.14 -9.56
N LEU A 103 0.83 -12.02 -9.66
CA LEU A 103 0.16 -10.75 -9.92
C LEU A 103 0.31 -9.73 -8.77
N GLN A 104 0.54 -10.18 -7.53
CA GLN A 104 0.81 -9.31 -6.38
C GLN A 104 2.30 -9.03 -6.15
N LYS A 105 3.19 -9.74 -6.84
CA LYS A 105 4.62 -9.55 -6.71
C LYS A 105 5.03 -8.25 -7.40
N ASN A 106 6.07 -7.59 -6.90
CA ASN A 106 6.65 -6.44 -7.58
C ASN A 106 7.16 -6.87 -8.96
N ALA A 107 6.83 -6.11 -10.01
CA ALA A 107 7.20 -6.46 -11.39
C ALA A 107 8.73 -6.63 -11.56
N TRP A 108 9.52 -5.78 -10.90
CA TRP A 108 10.99 -5.84 -10.93
C TRP A 108 11.60 -7.02 -10.15
N GLU A 109 10.79 -7.81 -9.43
CA GLU A 109 11.24 -9.01 -8.70
C GLU A 109 10.83 -10.31 -9.40
N LEU A 110 10.08 -10.23 -10.50
CA LEU A 110 9.65 -11.41 -11.27
C LEU A 110 10.89 -12.10 -11.86
N LYS A 111 11.02 -13.40 -11.60
CA LYS A 111 12.14 -14.20 -12.10
C LYS A 111 11.97 -14.43 -13.60
N GLY A 112 12.85 -13.82 -14.40
CA GLY A 112 12.86 -13.92 -15.87
C GLY A 112 13.90 -14.87 -16.46
N GLN A 113 14.82 -15.43 -15.66
CA GLN A 113 15.96 -16.19 -16.19
C GLN A 113 15.69 -17.69 -16.33
N HIS A 114 14.97 -18.29 -15.37
CA HIS A 114 14.71 -19.72 -15.36
C HIS A 114 13.27 -20.03 -15.78
N ARG A 115 13.15 -20.80 -16.87
CA ARG A 115 11.90 -21.38 -17.31
C ARG A 115 11.69 -22.73 -16.63
N TYR A 116 10.46 -22.96 -16.18
CA TYR A 116 10.09 -24.21 -15.52
C TYR A 116 8.80 -24.73 -16.15
N TRP A 117 8.64 -26.04 -16.21
CA TRP A 117 7.42 -26.67 -16.69
C TRP A 117 6.20 -26.17 -15.89
N ARG A 118 5.14 -25.79 -16.60
CA ARG A 118 3.85 -25.36 -16.05
C ARG A 118 2.74 -26.23 -16.63
N PRO A 119 2.34 -27.32 -15.93
CA PRO A 119 1.35 -28.26 -16.45
C PRO A 119 0.03 -27.62 -16.91
N SER A 120 -0.42 -26.56 -16.22
CA SER A 120 -1.66 -25.86 -16.58
C SER A 120 -1.57 -25.09 -17.89
N PHE A 121 -0.36 -24.63 -18.26
CA PHE A 121 -0.07 -23.99 -19.55
C PHE A 121 0.49 -24.96 -20.60
N ARG A 122 0.90 -26.17 -20.19
CA ARG A 122 1.60 -27.16 -21.02
C ARG A 122 2.86 -26.60 -21.69
N ASP A 123 3.60 -25.77 -20.95
CA ASP A 123 4.74 -25.02 -21.47
C ASP A 123 5.78 -24.73 -20.38
N HIS A 124 7.01 -24.41 -20.78
CA HIS A 124 8.08 -23.95 -19.91
C HIS A 124 8.08 -22.42 -19.84
N LEU A 125 7.69 -21.87 -18.68
CA LEU A 125 7.49 -20.43 -18.51
C LEU A 125 8.27 -19.86 -17.33
N THR A 126 8.73 -18.64 -17.50
CA THR A 126 9.22 -17.75 -16.45
C THR A 126 8.06 -17.17 -15.63
N GLU A 127 8.36 -16.48 -14.53
CA GLU A 127 7.32 -15.76 -13.78
C GLU A 127 6.73 -14.60 -14.59
N ALA A 128 7.57 -13.88 -15.33
CA ALA A 128 7.15 -12.76 -16.18
C ALA A 128 6.20 -13.21 -17.30
N GLU A 129 6.56 -14.26 -18.04
CA GLU A 129 5.70 -14.81 -19.10
C GLU A 129 4.36 -15.32 -18.57
N ILE A 130 4.32 -15.82 -17.33
CA ILE A 130 3.06 -16.20 -16.69
C ILE A 130 2.23 -14.96 -16.43
N VAL A 131 2.80 -13.91 -15.85
CA VAL A 131 2.09 -12.63 -15.61
C VAL A 131 1.55 -12.07 -16.92
N ASP A 132 2.38 -11.99 -17.98
CA ASP A 132 1.96 -11.49 -19.29
C ASP A 132 0.76 -12.27 -19.85
N ARG A 133 0.80 -13.62 -19.78
CA ARG A 133 -0.31 -14.49 -20.20
C ARG A 133 -1.56 -14.33 -19.35
N LEU A 134 -1.44 -14.02 -18.05
CA LEU A 134 -2.60 -13.78 -17.19
C LEU A 134 -3.26 -12.44 -17.52
N LEU A 135 -2.45 -11.41 -17.77
CA LEU A 135 -2.92 -10.06 -18.10
C LEU A 135 -3.50 -10.00 -19.52
N SER A 136 -3.07 -10.87 -20.43
CA SER A 136 -3.65 -10.98 -21.78
C SER A 136 -5.07 -11.56 -21.81
N TYR A 137 -5.63 -11.98 -20.67
CA TYR A 137 -7.00 -12.49 -20.61
C TYR A 137 -8.07 -11.40 -20.58
N ASP A 138 -7.70 -10.18 -20.15
CA ASP A 138 -8.60 -9.07 -19.96
C ASP A 138 -7.81 -7.75 -19.92
N ASP A 139 -8.11 -6.83 -20.84
CA ASP A 139 -7.38 -5.56 -20.96
C ASP A 139 -7.61 -4.63 -19.76
N SER A 140 -8.80 -4.68 -19.15
CA SER A 140 -9.07 -3.90 -17.92
C SER A 140 -8.21 -4.41 -16.76
N LEU A 141 -8.06 -5.72 -16.61
CA LEU A 141 -7.18 -6.32 -15.61
C LEU A 141 -5.73 -5.91 -15.83
N LYS A 142 -5.26 -5.91 -17.08
CA LYS A 142 -3.92 -5.41 -17.44
C LYS A 142 -3.74 -3.97 -16.99
N ARG A 143 -4.70 -3.09 -17.29
CA ARG A 143 -4.66 -1.69 -16.85
C ARG A 143 -4.64 -1.56 -15.33
N GLY A 144 -5.44 -2.35 -14.63
CA GLY A 144 -5.42 -2.39 -13.16
C GLY A 144 -4.08 -2.86 -12.57
N TYR A 145 -3.40 -3.79 -13.25
CA TYR A 145 -2.06 -4.25 -12.86
C TYR A 145 -1.01 -3.15 -13.04
N GLU A 146 -1.01 -2.46 -14.18
CA GLU A 146 -0.10 -1.33 -14.45
C GLU A 146 -0.22 -0.27 -13.36
N VAL A 147 -1.43 0.21 -13.08
CA VAL A 147 -1.70 1.19 -12.03
C VAL A 147 -1.21 0.69 -10.67
N TYR A 148 -1.48 -0.57 -10.34
CA TYR A 148 -0.99 -1.17 -9.10
C TYR A 148 0.54 -1.15 -9.01
N GLN A 149 1.24 -1.55 -10.06
CA GLN A 149 2.70 -1.57 -10.10
C GLN A 149 3.32 -0.17 -10.08
N ASP A 150 2.68 0.82 -10.72
CA ASP A 150 3.10 2.22 -10.68
C ASP A 150 3.09 2.76 -9.23
N PHE A 151 2.01 2.48 -8.49
CA PHE A 151 1.92 2.83 -7.08
C PHE A 151 3.01 2.14 -6.25
N LEU A 152 3.26 0.84 -6.47
CA LEU A 152 4.32 0.12 -5.77
C LEU A 152 5.71 0.70 -6.08
N SER A 153 5.97 1.03 -7.35
CA SER A 153 7.22 1.62 -7.81
C SER A 153 7.47 2.98 -7.16
N ALA A 154 6.47 3.87 -7.17
CA ALA A 154 6.56 5.19 -6.55
C ALA A 154 6.81 5.09 -5.03
N ILE A 155 6.14 4.16 -4.35
CA ILE A 155 6.35 3.90 -2.90
C ILE A 155 7.76 3.37 -2.63
N ARG A 156 8.23 2.41 -3.44
CA ARG A 156 9.55 1.77 -3.30
C ARG A 156 10.69 2.77 -3.49
N ARG A 157 10.57 3.66 -4.49
CA ARG A 157 11.54 4.72 -4.79
C ARG A 157 11.40 5.95 -3.89
N GLN A 158 10.34 6.00 -3.09
CA GLN A 158 9.98 7.18 -2.29
C GLN A 158 9.80 8.43 -3.17
N ASP A 159 9.30 8.23 -4.39
CA ASP A 159 9.10 9.27 -5.39
C ASP A 159 7.77 9.98 -5.14
N VAL A 160 7.85 11.02 -4.30
CA VAL A 160 6.69 11.84 -3.94
C VAL A 160 6.08 12.54 -5.17
N PRO A 161 6.86 13.21 -6.05
CA PRO A 161 6.32 13.79 -7.27
C PRO A 161 5.50 12.81 -8.11
N GLU A 162 6.05 11.63 -8.39
CA GLU A 162 5.35 10.63 -9.19
C GLU A 162 4.11 10.09 -8.49
N PHE A 163 4.21 9.81 -7.18
CA PHE A 163 3.03 9.41 -6.40
C PHE A 163 1.93 10.47 -6.46
N VAL A 164 2.30 11.75 -6.44
CA VAL A 164 1.35 12.87 -6.55
C VAL A 164 0.72 12.94 -7.95
N VAL A 165 1.47 12.64 -9.00
CA VAL A 165 0.93 12.52 -10.38
C VAL A 165 -0.07 11.38 -10.42
N LEU A 166 0.30 10.18 -9.94
CA LEU A 166 -0.60 9.02 -9.86
C LEU A 166 -1.88 9.32 -9.07
N LEU A 167 -1.81 10.13 -8.02
CA LEU A 167 -3.01 10.55 -7.28
C LEU A 167 -3.89 11.53 -8.04
N LYS A 168 -3.40 12.24 -9.06
CA LYS A 168 -4.19 13.20 -9.85
C LYS A 168 -4.83 12.57 -11.09
N GLU A 169 -4.29 11.45 -11.57
CA GLU A 169 -4.82 10.71 -12.70
C GLU A 169 -6.32 10.39 -12.56
N ASP A 170 -6.97 10.26 -13.72
CA ASP A 170 -8.35 9.82 -13.85
C ASP A 170 -8.39 8.32 -14.13
N TYR A 171 -8.97 7.57 -13.20
CA TYR A 171 -9.04 6.10 -13.28
C TYR A 171 -10.46 5.61 -13.60
N LYS A 172 -11.26 6.38 -14.34
CA LYS A 172 -12.64 6.00 -14.72
C LYS A 172 -12.74 4.68 -15.48
N GLU A 173 -11.70 4.29 -16.19
CA GLU A 173 -11.65 3.01 -16.92
C GLU A 173 -11.46 1.80 -16.00
N LEU A 174 -11.06 2.01 -14.75
CA LEU A 174 -10.96 0.96 -13.74
C LEU A 174 -12.33 0.72 -13.08
N PRO A 175 -12.58 -0.49 -12.57
CA PRO A 175 -13.80 -0.79 -11.84
C PRO A 175 -14.10 0.20 -10.71
N GLU A 176 -15.39 0.43 -10.44
CA GLU A 176 -15.87 1.44 -9.49
C GLU A 176 -15.25 1.32 -8.08
N HIS A 177 -14.93 0.10 -7.63
CA HIS A 177 -14.36 -0.14 -6.30
C HIS A 177 -12.95 0.44 -6.11
N TYR A 178 -12.28 0.90 -7.17
CA TYR A 178 -11.04 1.68 -7.06
C TYR A 178 -11.29 3.13 -6.62
N GLN A 179 -12.44 3.72 -6.95
CA GLN A 179 -12.71 5.13 -6.71
C GLN A 179 -12.67 5.53 -5.23
N PRO A 180 -13.24 4.74 -4.28
CA PRO A 180 -13.13 5.04 -2.86
C PRO A 180 -11.67 5.03 -2.36
N VAL A 181 -10.83 4.15 -2.91
CA VAL A 181 -9.41 4.04 -2.53
C VAL A 181 -8.67 5.31 -2.94
N PHE A 182 -8.80 5.71 -4.21
CA PHE A 182 -8.14 6.92 -4.71
C PHE A 182 -8.71 8.20 -4.08
N THR A 183 -10.01 8.25 -3.80
CA THR A 183 -10.64 9.37 -3.09
C THR A 183 -10.07 9.54 -1.69
N THR A 184 -9.87 8.43 -0.97
CA THR A 184 -9.25 8.43 0.38
C THR A 184 -7.82 8.96 0.32
N PHE A 185 -7.06 8.57 -0.70
CA PHE A 185 -5.69 9.04 -0.88
C PHE A 185 -5.64 10.52 -1.26
N LYS A 186 -6.51 10.98 -2.18
CA LYS A 186 -6.66 12.39 -2.59
C LYS A 186 -6.99 13.30 -1.40
N LYS A 187 -7.97 12.91 -0.57
CA LYS A 187 -8.34 13.65 0.66
C LYS A 187 -7.16 13.79 1.62
N THR A 188 -6.29 12.80 1.69
CA THR A 188 -5.15 12.82 2.60
C THR A 188 -4.03 13.76 2.17
N LYS A 189 -3.80 13.89 0.87
CA LYS A 189 -2.78 14.78 0.31
C LYS A 189 -2.95 16.24 0.77
N ASN A 190 -4.20 16.71 0.89
CA ASN A 190 -4.49 18.07 1.30
C ASN A 190 -4.17 18.35 2.79
N THR A 191 -3.96 17.30 3.59
CA THR A 191 -3.75 17.40 5.04
C THR A 191 -2.37 16.95 5.49
N THR A 192 -1.62 16.22 4.64
CA THR A 192 -0.42 15.46 5.04
C THR A 192 0.72 15.72 4.08
N GLN A 193 1.89 16.08 4.60
CA GLN A 193 3.08 16.24 3.75
C GLN A 193 3.64 14.87 3.39
N LEU A 194 3.52 14.48 2.12
CA LEU A 194 4.28 13.38 1.54
C LEU A 194 5.76 13.79 1.56
N THR A 195 6.52 13.31 2.54
CA THR A 195 7.90 13.74 2.73
C THR A 195 8.83 12.59 2.35
N LYS A 196 9.93 12.89 1.64
CA LYS A 196 11.06 11.96 1.53
C LYS A 196 11.59 11.75 2.94
N VAL A 197 11.19 10.67 3.59
CA VAL A 197 11.76 10.28 4.88
C VAL A 197 13.17 9.78 4.59
N ARG A 198 14.12 10.71 4.47
CA ARG A 198 15.54 10.38 4.56
C ARG A 198 15.72 9.75 5.94
N THR A 199 16.03 8.46 5.96
CA THR A 199 16.51 7.77 7.15
C THR A 199 17.89 8.33 7.44
N THR A 200 17.98 9.50 8.06
CA THR A 200 19.22 10.07 8.57
C THR A 200 18.90 11.16 9.58
N ALA A 201 19.56 11.06 10.73
CA ALA A 201 19.60 11.98 11.87
C ALA A 201 18.40 12.01 12.84
N ARG A 202 18.64 11.43 14.02
CA ARG A 202 17.94 11.60 15.33
C ARG A 202 16.46 12.02 15.25
N LEU A 203 15.56 11.03 15.10
CA LEU A 203 14.14 11.21 15.39
C LEU A 203 13.48 9.93 15.88
N ASP A 204 12.93 10.01 17.08
CA ASP A 204 12.00 9.05 17.68
C ASP A 204 10.74 9.01 16.81
N LYS A 205 10.72 8.09 15.85
CA LYS A 205 9.52 7.81 15.05
C LYS A 205 8.66 6.88 15.88
N ILE A 206 7.57 7.40 16.42
CA ILE A 206 6.51 6.58 16.99
C ILE A 206 5.71 6.02 15.80
N ALA A 207 5.86 4.72 15.56
CA ALA A 207 4.93 3.96 14.73
C ALA A 207 3.77 3.48 15.62
N VAL A 208 2.56 3.94 15.30
CA VAL A 208 1.28 3.47 15.86
C VAL A 208 0.65 2.52 14.87
#